data_AF-A0A8H7KPF1-F1
#
_entry.id   AF-A0A8H7KPF1-F1
#
_cell.length_a   1.000
_cell.length_b   1.000
_cell.length_c   1.000
_cell.angle_alpha   90.00
_cell.angle_beta   90.00
_cell.angle_gamma   90.00
#
_symmetry.space_group_name_H-M   'P 1'
#
loop_
_entity.id
_entity.type
_entity.pdbx_description
1 polymer ?
#
loop_
_entity_poly.entity_id
_entity_poly.type
_entity_poly.pdbx_seq_one_letter_code
_entity_poly.pdbx_strand_id
1 'polypeptide(L)' 'MGGAGHLFSSLMIFSWDNLLVLGNLLTPKKKAGLIVPEGHPGFGGQWPEYIAAQQGDSRSACPGLNALANH' A
#
# COMPACT_ATOMS: atom_id res chain seq x y z
N MET A 1 1.03 9.37 31.35
CA MET A 1 2.14 8.90 30.48
C MET A 1 3.00 10.13 30.18
N GLY A 2 4.25 10.14 30.65
CA GLY A 2 5.04 11.38 30.82
C GLY A 2 5.77 11.85 29.54
N GLY A 3 6.21 13.10 29.54
CA GLY A 3 6.88 13.75 28.40
C GLY A 3 8.12 13.04 27.87
N ALA A 4 8.84 12.29 28.71
CA ALA A 4 9.99 11.47 28.28
C ALA A 4 9.60 10.33 27.32
N GLY A 5 8.44 9.70 27.55
CA GLY A 5 7.91 8.67 26.65
C GLY A 5 7.52 9.22 25.29
N HIS A 6 6.87 10.39 25.27
CA HIS A 6 6.53 11.08 24.03
C HIS A 6 7.77 11.54 23.24
N LEU A 7 8.81 12.03 23.93
CA LEU A 7 10.07 12.42 23.29
C LEU A 7 10.75 11.21 22.64
N PHE A 8 10.85 10.08 23.36
CA PHE A 8 11.44 8.86 22.82
C PHE A 8 10.69 8.34 21.59
N SER A 9 9.36 8.22 21.67
CA SER A 9 8.54 7.78 20.53
C SER A 9 8.68 8.72 19.33
N SER A 10 8.70 10.03 19.56
CA SER A 10 8.85 11.01 18.48
C SER A 10 10.21 10.88 17.79
N LEU A 11 11.30 10.80 18.56
CA LEU A 11 12.65 10.62 18.01
C LEU A 11 12.77 9.32 17.21
N MET A 12 12.16 8.23 17.69
CA MET A 12 12.14 6.95 16.98
C MET A 12 11.40 7.07 15.64
N ILE A 13 10.18 7.63 15.65
CA ILE A 13 9.36 7.79 14.44
C ILE A 13 10.07 8.67 13.42
N PHE A 14 10.56 9.85 13.84
CA PHE A 14 11.26 10.74 12.92
C PHE A 14 12.54 10.12 12.37
N SER A 15 13.31 9.40 13.18
CA SER A 15 14.51 8.71 12.69
C SER A 15 14.15 7.65 11.65
N TRP A 16 13.11 6.87 11.92
CA TRP A 16 12.62 5.83 11.01
C TRP A 16 12.12 6.41 9.68
N ASP A 17 11.30 7.46 9.73
CA ASP A 17 10.78 8.13 8.54
C ASP A 17 11.91 8.71 7.68
N ASN A 18 12.92 9.33 8.30
CA ASN A 18 14.08 9.85 7.56
C ASN A 18 14.89 8.74 6.88
N LEU A 19 15.08 7.59 7.55
CA LEU A 19 15.74 6.43 6.93
C LEU A 19 14.96 5.89 5.73
N LEU A 20 13.62 5.84 5.82
CA LEU A 20 12.76 5.44 4.70
C LEU A 20 12.81 6.44 3.56
N VAL A 21 12.86 7.75 3.84
CA VAL A 21 13.00 8.79 2.81
C VAL A 21 14.33 8.65 2.08
N LEU A 22 15.45 8.49 2.81
CA LEU A 22 16.76 8.25 2.21
C LEU A 22 16.76 6.96 1.38
N GLY A 23 16.16 5.89 1.90
CA GLY A 23 15.98 4.63 1.19
C GLY A 23 15.22 4.82 -0.13
N ASN A 24 14.07 5.49 -0.10
CA ASN A 24 13.26 5.75 -1.30
C ASN A 24 13.97 6.67 -2.32
N LEU A 25 14.81 7.61 -1.85
CA LEU A 25 15.58 8.49 -2.72
C LEU A 25 16.71 7.75 -3.43
N LEU A 26 17.37 6.82 -2.73
CA LEU A 26 18.54 6.10 -3.23
C LEU A 26 18.18 4.82 -3.98
N THR A 27 17.03 4.20 -3.69
CA THR A 27 16.64 2.94 -4.34
C THR A 27 16.07 3.18 -5.74
N PRO A 28 16.41 2.31 -6.72
CA PRO A 28 15.83 2.40 -8.05
C PRO A 28 14.31 2.22 -8.03
N LYS A 29 13.61 2.95 -8.91
CA LYS A 29 12.17 2.72 -9.14
C LYS A 29 11.94 1.30 -9.65
N LYS A 30 10.91 0.63 -9.13
CA LYS A 30 10.42 -0.63 -9.71
C LYS A 30 9.95 -0.36 -11.15
N LYS A 31 10.19 -1.33 -12.04
CA LYS A 31 9.72 -1.25 -13.43
C LYS A 31 8.19 -1.23 -13.45
N ALA A 32 7.62 -0.41 -14.34
CA ALA A 32 6.17 -0.39 -14.57
C ALA A 32 5.68 -1.81 -14.93
N GLY A 33 4.53 -2.21 -14.39
CA GLY A 33 3.97 -3.56 -14.57
C GLY A 33 4.58 -4.64 -13.67
N LEU A 34 5.72 -4.39 -13.01
CA LEU A 34 6.37 -5.34 -12.09
C LEU A 34 6.20 -4.93 -10.61
N ILE A 35 5.17 -4.15 -10.31
CA ILE A 35 4.82 -3.78 -8.93
C ILE A 35 4.16 -4.96 -8.22
N VAL A 36 3.19 -5.58 -8.89
CA VAL A 36 2.59 -6.84 -8.46
C VAL A 36 3.56 -7.98 -8.83
N PRO A 37 3.78 -8.99 -7.98
CA PRO A 37 4.60 -10.16 -8.32
C PRO A 37 3.97 -11.01 -9.42
N GLU A 38 4.79 -11.77 -10.14
CA GLU A 38 4.29 -12.76 -11.10
C GLU A 38 3.38 -13.79 -10.41
N GLY A 39 2.34 -14.24 -11.11
CA GLY A 39 1.34 -15.17 -10.58
C GLY A 39 0.27 -14.54 -9.67
N HIS A 40 0.29 -13.22 -9.45
CA HIS A 40 -0.70 -12.53 -8.62
C HIS A 40 -1.61 -11.61 -9.45
N PRO A 41 -2.89 -11.43 -9.06
CA PRO A 41 -3.83 -10.50 -9.70
C PRO A 41 -3.26 -9.09 -9.82
N GLY A 42 -3.23 -8.54 -11.03
CA GLY A 42 -2.67 -7.21 -11.33
C GLY A 42 -1.23 -7.24 -11.87
N PHE A 43 -0.58 -8.40 -12.00
CA PHE A 43 0.73 -8.51 -12.66
C PHE A 43 0.67 -7.98 -14.09
N GLY A 44 1.61 -7.11 -14.47
CA GLY A 44 1.61 -6.47 -15.78
C GLY A 44 0.40 -5.56 -16.04
N GLY A 45 -0.37 -5.18 -15.00
CA GLY A 45 -1.63 -4.46 -15.14
C GLY A 45 -2.80 -5.33 -15.59
N GLN A 46 -2.64 -6.65 -15.58
CA GLN A 46 -3.70 -7.60 -15.94
C GLN A 46 -4.48 -7.98 -14.68
N TRP A 47 -5.70 -7.49 -14.60
CA TRP A 47 -6.63 -7.80 -13.51
C TRP A 47 -7.55 -8.95 -13.92
N PRO A 48 -8.05 -9.74 -12.95
CA PRO A 48 -9.03 -10.77 -13.23
C PRO A 48 -10.34 -10.19 -13.80
N GLU A 49 -11.18 -11.10 -14.30
CA GLU A 49 -12.47 -10.76 -14.87
C GLU A 49 -13.32 -9.99 -13.85
N TYR A 50 -13.97 -8.92 -14.32
CA TYR A 50 -14.87 -8.15 -13.49
C TYR A 50 -16.06 -8.99 -13.03
N ILE A 51 -16.29 -9.03 -11.71
CA ILE A 51 -17.45 -9.62 -11.07
C ILE A 51 -18.12 -8.53 -10.23
N ALA A 52 -19.41 -8.28 -10.51
CA ALA A 52 -20.18 -7.31 -9.73
C ALA A 52 -20.33 -7.78 -8.27
N ALA A 53 -20.29 -6.81 -7.35
CA ALA A 53 -20.48 -7.08 -5.92
C ALA A 53 -21.79 -7.82 -5.64
N GLN A 54 -21.71 -8.88 -4.86
CA GLN A 54 -22.85 -9.74 -4.51
C GLN A 54 -23.42 -9.40 -3.13
N GLN A 55 -24.59 -9.96 -2.83
CA GLN A 55 -25.17 -9.81 -1.49
C GLN A 55 -24.24 -10.41 -0.43
N GLY A 56 -23.85 -9.61 0.56
CA GLY A 56 -22.93 -10.01 1.64
C GLY A 56 -21.48 -9.62 1.40
N ASP A 57 -21.13 -9.15 0.21
CA ASP A 57 -19.82 -8.59 -0.07
C ASP A 57 -19.58 -7.28 0.69
N SER A 58 -18.41 -7.18 1.36
CA SER A 58 -17.99 -5.93 1.98
C SER A 58 -17.47 -4.96 0.91
N ARG A 59 -17.94 -3.71 0.97
CA ARG A 59 -17.48 -2.60 0.12
C ARG A 59 -17.25 -1.36 0.96
N SER A 60 -16.36 -0.50 0.48
CA SER A 60 -15.96 0.74 1.15
C SER A 60 -16.55 1.96 0.45
N ALA A 61 -16.35 3.15 1.02
CA ALA A 61 -16.67 4.41 0.34
C ALA A 61 -15.68 4.75 -0.81
N CYS A 62 -14.53 4.06 -0.89
CA CYS A 62 -13.51 4.34 -1.88
C CYS A 62 -13.82 3.63 -3.21
N PRO A 63 -14.03 4.36 -4.32
CA PRO A 63 -14.31 3.75 -5.61
C PRO A 63 -13.13 2.90 -6.12
N GLY A 64 -11.89 3.32 -5.84
CA GLY A 64 -10.70 2.57 -6.25
C GLY A 64 -10.60 1.20 -5.59
N LEU A 65 -10.81 1.12 -4.27
CA LEU A 65 -10.81 -0.16 -3.55
C LEU A 65 -11.95 -1.07 -4.00
N ASN A 66 -13.11 -0.51 -4.31
CA ASN A 66 -14.25 -1.29 -4.79
C ASN A 66 -14.02 -1.82 -6.22
N ALA A 67 -13.35 -1.05 -7.09
CA ALA A 67 -12.94 -1.54 -8.40
C ALA A 67 -11.94 -2.70 -8.27
N LEU A 68 -10.94 -2.58 -7.38
CA LEU A 68 -9.98 -3.66 -7.09
C LEU A 68 -10.59 -4.90 -6.44
N ALA A 69 -11.77 -4.79 -5.81
CA ALA A 69 -12.48 -5.92 -5.22
C ALA A 69 -13.43 -6.60 -6.21
N ASN A 70 -13.86 -5.87 -7.24
CA ASN A 70 -14.68 -6.43 -8.32
C ASN A 70 -13.80 -7.10 -9.38
N HIS A 71 -12.53 -6.73 -9.46
CA HIS A 71 -11.53 -7.39 -10.28
C HIS A 71 -10.74 -8.39 -9.44
#